data_AF-A0A8T3TV74-F1
#
_entry.id   AF-A0A8T3TV74-F1
#
_cell.length_a   1.000
_cell.length_b   1.000
_cell.length_c   1.000
_cell.angle_alpha   90.00
_cell.angle_beta   90.00
_cell.angle_gamma   90.00
#
_symmetry.space_group_name_H-M   'P 1'
#
loop_
_entity.id
_entity.type
_entity.pdbx_description
1 polymer ?
#
loop_
_entity_poly.entity_id
_entity_poly.type
_entity_poly.pdbx_seq_one_letter_code
_entity_poly.pdbx_strand_id
1 'polypeptide(L)' 'LQLSVVEGVEIVCPWHGCRYDGRTGRRTDGEGRLAVFPVAVQGGEVRIALGTQEVLAG' A
#
# COMPACT_ATOMS: atom_id res chain seq x y z
N LEU A 1 -2.25 -21.18 -3.05
CA LEU A 1 -1.19 -20.35 -3.65
C LEU A 1 -0.96 -19.17 -2.72
N GLN A 2 0.25 -19.03 -2.17
CA GLN A 2 0.60 -17.85 -1.38
C GLN A 2 1.16 -16.80 -2.33
N LEU A 3 0.40 -15.73 -2.55
CA LEU A 3 0.69 -14.72 -3.56
C LEU A 3 1.54 -13.55 -3.03
N SER A 4 1.80 -13.48 -1.72
CA SER A 4 2.67 -12.49 -1.06
C SER A 4 2.80 -12.86 0.42
N VAL A 5 3.68 -12.18 1.15
CA VAL A 5 3.70 -12.15 2.62
C VAL A 5 3.72 -10.68 3.09
N VAL A 6 3.08 -10.41 4.23
CA VAL A 6 3.18 -9.14 4.94
C VAL A 6 4.03 -9.35 6.18
N GLU A 7 5.15 -8.63 6.27
CA GLU A 7 6.09 -8.66 7.39
C GLU A 7 6.06 -7.32 8.12
N GLY A 8 5.38 -7.28 9.26
CA GLY A 8 5.13 -6.01 9.96
C GLY A 8 4.28 -5.06 9.09
N VAL A 9 4.89 -3.99 8.58
CA VAL A 9 4.24 -3.05 7.67
C VAL A 9 4.69 -3.21 6.21
N GLU A 10 5.57 -4.17 5.92
CA GLU A 10 6.11 -4.36 4.57
C GLU A 10 5.35 -5.44 3.80
N ILE A 11 5.00 -5.14 2.56
CA ILE A 11 4.49 -6.12 1.58
C ILE A 11 5.67 -6.67 0.81
N VAL A 12 5.79 -8.00 0.72
CA VAL A 12 6.86 -8.69 -0.02
C VAL A 12 6.31 -9.33 -1.29
N CYS A 13 6.82 -8.90 -2.44
CA CYS A 13 6.46 -9.43 -3.75
C CYS A 13 6.93 -10.89 -3.90
N PRO A 14 6.06 -11.83 -4.35
CA PRO A 14 6.40 -13.25 -4.39
C PRO A 14 7.38 -13.62 -5.51
N TRP A 15 7.53 -12.78 -6.54
CA TRP A 15 8.32 -13.14 -7.73
C TRP A 15 9.81 -12.87 -7.55
N HIS A 16 10.16 -11.71 -7.00
CA HIS A 16 11.54 -11.22 -6.93
C HIS A 16 11.90 -10.63 -5.57
N GLY A 17 11.00 -10.70 -4.58
CA GLY A 17 11.27 -10.25 -3.22
C GLY A 17 11.24 -8.74 -2.99
N CYS A 18 10.82 -7.93 -3.97
CA CYS A 18 10.69 -6.47 -3.78
C CYS A 18 9.83 -6.15 -2.55
N ARG A 19 10.26 -5.16 -1.75
CA ARG A 19 9.64 -4.81 -0.48
C ARG A 19 9.05 -3.40 -0.53
N TYR A 20 7.86 -3.23 0.01
CA TYR A 20 7.15 -1.95 -0.02
C TYR A 20 6.56 -1.63 1.36
N ASP A 21 6.74 -0.40 1.83
CA ASP A 21 6.02 0.09 3.02
C ASP A 21 4.53 0.20 2.67
N GLY A 22 3.69 -0.64 3.28
CA GLY A 22 2.26 -0.76 2.98
C GLY A 22 1.43 0.48 3.30
N ARG A 23 1.99 1.48 4.00
CA ARG A 23 1.32 2.74 4.32
C ARG A 23 1.55 3.81 3.27
N THR A 24 2.73 3.80 2.65
CA THR A 24 3.18 4.87 1.74
C THR A 24 3.38 4.40 0.29
N GLY A 25 3.37 3.08 0.07
CA GLY A 25 3.67 2.43 -1.20
C GLY A 25 5.13 2.55 -1.61
N ARG A 26 5.99 3.24 -0.84
CA ARG A 26 7.41 3.41 -1.19
C ARG A 26 8.11 2.05 -1.17
N ARG A 27 8.89 1.75 -2.20
CA ARG A 27 9.80 0.62 -2.18
C ARG A 27 10.90 0.84 -1.15
N THR A 28 11.20 -0.17 -0.33
CA THR A 28 12.16 -0.07 0.78
C THR A 28 13.52 -0.68 0.46
N ASP A 29 13.58 -1.59 -0.50
CA ASP A 29 14.80 -2.28 -0.98
C ASP A 29 15.34 -1.72 -2.31
N GLY A 30 14.83 -0.57 -2.77
CA GLY A 30 15.29 0.07 -4.02
C GLY A 30 14.37 1.19 -4.47
N GLU A 31 14.43 1.52 -5.77
CA GLU A 31 13.58 2.55 -6.38
C GLU A 31 12.22 2.00 -6.83
N GLY A 32 11.19 2.84 -6.70
CA GLY A 32 9.82 2.54 -7.11
C GLY A 32 8.79 2.90 -6.04
N ARG A 33 7.53 3.01 -6.46
CA ARG A 33 6.41 3.30 -5.58
C ARG A 33 5.13 2.65 -6.12
N LEU A 34 4.34 2.06 -5.22
CA LEU A 34 2.98 1.61 -5.49
C LEU A 34 1.99 2.76 -5.32
N ALA A 35 0.91 2.76 -6.10
CA ALA A 35 -0.23 3.61 -5.83
C ALA A 35 -0.82 3.27 -4.44
N VAL A 36 -1.12 4.29 -3.65
CA VAL A 36 -1.77 4.16 -2.35
C VAL A 36 -3.16 4.75 -2.42
N PHE A 37 -4.12 4.08 -1.77
CA PHE A 37 -5.50 4.51 -1.71
C PHE A 37 -5.86 4.89 -0.28
N PRO A 38 -6.57 6.00 -0.06
CA PRO A 38 -7.12 6.33 1.25
C PRO A 38 -8.07 5.22 1.73
N VAL A 39 -7.92 4.84 3.00
CA VAL A 39 -8.75 3.84 3.67
C VAL A 39 -9.35 4.43 4.93
N ALA A 40 -10.62 4.11 5.19
CA ALA A 40 -11.31 4.46 6.42
C ALA A 40 -12.06 3.27 7.00
N VAL A 41 -12.20 3.21 8.33
CA VAL A 41 -13.07 2.26 9.02
C VAL A 41 -14.31 3.02 9.52
N GLN A 42 -15.49 2.61 9.07
CA GLN A 42 -16.75 3.26 9.41
C GLN A 42 -17.81 2.20 9.68
N GLY A 43 -18.41 2.22 10.89
CA GLY A 43 -19.45 1.24 11.26
C GLY A 43 -18.98 -0.22 11.23
N GLY A 44 -17.68 -0.49 11.45
CA GLY A 44 -17.11 -1.84 11.35
C GLY A 44 -16.74 -2.28 9.94
N GLU A 45 -16.98 -1.45 8.92
CA GLU A 45 -16.60 -1.72 7.53
C GLU A 45 -15.30 -1.00 7.14
N VAL A 46 -14.48 -1.66 6.32
CA VAL A 46 -13.32 -1.05 5.67
C VAL A 46 -13.76 -0.47 4.32
N ARG A 47 -13.52 0.83 4.12
CA ARG A 47 -13.87 1.56 2.89
C ARG A 47 -12.60 2.07 2.21
N ILE A 48 -12.53 1.88 0.90
CA ILE A 48 -11.40 2.30 0.06
C ILE A 48 -11.91 3.36 -0.91
N ALA A 49 -11.24 4.52 -0.94
CA ALA A 49 -11.58 5.58 -1.90
C ALA A 49 -10.96 5.26 -3.26
N LEU A 50 -11.79 5.22 -4.30
CA LEU A 50 -11.36 5.07 -5.70
C LEU A 50 -11.51 6.41 -6.44
N GLY A 51 -10.73 6.61 -7.50
CA GLY A 51 -10.79 7.84 -8.30
C GLY A 51 -10.32 9.08 -7.54
N THR A 52 -9.41 8.92 -6.58
CA THR A 52 -8.91 10.02 -5.76
C THR A 52 -8.00 10.94 -6.57
N GLN A 53 -8.12 12.25 -6.31
CA GLN A 53 -7.20 13.26 -6.82
C GLN A 53 -6.36 13.78 -5.64
N GLU A 54 -5.06 13.95 -5.86
CA GLU A 54 -4.22 14.65 -4.88
C GLU A 54 -4.67 16.11 -4.81
N VAL A 55 -4.93 16.58 -3.59
CA VAL A 55 -5.22 17.98 -3.32
C VAL A 55 -3.99 18.53 -2.63
N LEU A 56 -3.44 19.64 -3.13
CA LEU A 56 -2.32 20.31 -2.47
C LEU A 56 -2.76 20.70 -1.06
N ALA A 57 -1.98 20.29 -0.06
CA ALA A 57 -2.16 20.80 1.29
C ALA A 57 -1.85 22.30 1.27
N GLY A 58 -2.86 23.11 1.59
CA GLY A 58 -2.71 24.56 1.76
C GLY A 58 -1.92 24.95 2.99
#